data_AF-A0A380P229-F1
#
_entry.id   AF-A0A380P229-F1
#
_cell.length_a   1.000
_cell.length_b   1.000
_cell.length_c   1.000
_cell.angle_alpha   90.00
_cell.angle_beta   90.00
_cell.angle_gamma   90.00
#
_symmetry.space_group_name_H-M   'P 1'
#
loop_
_entity.id
_entity.type
_entity.pdbx_description
1 polymer ?
#
loop_
_entity_poly.entity_id
_entity_poly.type
_entity_poly.pdbx_seq_one_letter_code
_entity_poly.pdbx_strand_id
1 'polypeptide(L)' 'MQARELMDQIEAYAPKALAWERDPIGLQLGDPNQEIHTVMTALDVRPEVVDEAIVRGVDFILHTIQ' A
#
# COMPACT_ATOMS: atom_id res chain seq x y z
N MET A 1 6.12 12.16 -4.94
CA MET A 1 6.80 10.85 -5.05
C MET A 1 5.85 9.95 -5.83
N GLN A 2 6.33 9.10 -6.73
CA GLN A 2 5.44 8.16 -7.42
C GLN A 2 5.15 6.94 -6.55
N ALA A 3 3.96 6.34 -6.68
CA ALA A 3 3.60 5.12 -5.96
C ALA A 3 4.63 4.00 -6.17
N ARG A 4 5.19 3.87 -7.38
CA ARG A 4 6.28 2.93 -7.68
C ARG A 4 7.52 3.14 -6.83
N GLU A 5 7.95 4.38 -6.67
CA GLU A 5 9.14 4.71 -5.87
C GLU A 5 8.95 4.30 -4.40
N LEU A 6 7.74 4.46 -3.86
CA LEU A 6 7.40 4.01 -2.52
C LEU A 6 7.42 2.47 -2.42
N MET A 7 6.80 1.78 -3.38
CA MET A 7 6.79 0.32 -3.41
C MET A 7 8.21 -0.26 -3.47
N ASP A 8 9.09 0.32 -4.30
CA ASP A 8 10.49 -0.11 -4.40
C ASP A 8 11.23 0.06 -3.05
N GLN A 9 10.96 1.13 -2.31
CA GLN A 9 11.53 1.31 -0.96
C GLN A 9 10.99 0.31 0.05
N ILE A 10 9.70 0.00 0.01
CA ILE A 10 9.09 -1.01 0.87
C ILE A 10 9.67 -2.38 0.56
N GLU A 11 9.83 -2.74 -0.71
CA GLU A 11 10.41 -4.02 -1.13
C GLU A 11 11.90 -4.14 -0.76
N ALA A 12 12.64 -3.04 -0.75
CA ALA A 12 14.01 -3.01 -0.26
C ALA A 12 14.11 -3.29 1.24
N TYR A 13 13.12 -2.82 2.02
CA TYR A 13 13.03 -3.09 3.46
C TYR A 13 12.45 -4.47 3.78
N ALA A 14 11.42 -4.89 3.06
CA ALA A 14 10.69 -6.15 3.20
C ALA A 14 10.69 -6.91 1.86
N PRO A 15 11.73 -7.74 1.61
CA PRO A 15 11.85 -8.47 0.36
C PRO A 15 10.65 -9.38 0.10
N LYS A 16 10.15 -9.38 -1.13
CA LYS A 16 9.06 -10.27 -1.59
C LYS A 16 9.33 -11.75 -1.32
N ALA A 17 10.59 -12.16 -1.21
CA ALA A 17 10.97 -13.53 -0.88
C ALA A 17 10.54 -13.97 0.54
N LEU A 18 10.22 -13.03 1.43
CA LEU A 18 9.67 -13.32 2.76
C LEU A 18 8.17 -13.62 2.71
N ALA A 19 7.49 -13.26 1.62
CA ALA A 19 6.07 -13.50 1.46
C ALA A 19 5.80 -15.00 1.31
N TRP A 20 4.69 -15.44 1.88
CA TRP A 20 4.26 -16.81 1.66
C TRP A 20 3.81 -16.99 0.21
N GLU A 21 3.97 -18.18 -0.37
CA GLU A 21 3.71 -18.44 -1.80
C GLU A 21 2.28 -18.07 -2.25
N ARG A 22 1.34 -18.02 -1.31
CA ARG A 22 -0.08 -17.69 -1.55
C ARG A 22 -0.48 -16.30 -1.06
N ASP A 23 0.48 -15.48 -0.64
CA ASP A 23 0.23 -14.14 -0.14
C ASP A 23 0.07 -13.14 -1.30
N PRO A 24 -1.06 -12.41 -1.40
CA PRO A 24 -1.23 -11.38 -2.42
C PRO A 24 -0.32 -10.17 -2.14
N ILE A 25 0.85 -10.14 -2.76
CA ILE A 25 1.83 -9.07 -2.63
C ILE A 25 1.79 -8.06 -3.79
N GLY A 26 2.32 -6.86 -3.54
CA GLY A 26 2.43 -5.77 -4.52
C GLY A 26 1.14 -4.96 -4.67
N LEU A 27 1.07 -4.15 -5.73
CA LEU A 27 -0.08 -3.28 -6.00
C LEU A 27 -1.30 -4.10 -6.42
N GLN A 28 -2.34 -4.10 -5.58
CA GLN A 28 -3.61 -4.79 -5.86
C GLN A 28 -4.59 -3.93 -6.67
N LEU A 29 -4.61 -2.62 -6.43
CA LEU A 29 -5.53 -1.67 -7.06
C LEU A 29 -4.87 -0.29 -7.17
N GLY A 30 -5.09 0.42 -8.28
CA GLY A 30 -4.59 1.78 -8.53
C GLY A 30 -3.60 1.86 -9.68
N ASP A 31 -2.93 3.01 -9.80
CA ASP A 31 -1.90 3.26 -10.82
C ASP A 31 -0.51 3.39 -10.18
N PRO A 32 0.49 2.57 -10.56
CA PRO A 32 1.84 2.66 -10.02
C PRO A 32 2.56 3.97 -10.38
N ASN A 33 2.10 4.72 -11.39
CA ASN A 33 2.69 6.00 -11.78
C ASN A 33 1.96 7.20 -11.15
N GLN A 34 0.94 6.96 -10.32
CA GLN A 34 0.26 8.01 -9.60
C GLN A 34 1.23 8.73 -8.67
N GLU A 35 1.16 10.06 -8.65
CA GLU A 35 1.84 10.87 -7.66
C GLU A 35 1.10 10.77 -6.32
N ILE A 36 1.84 10.46 -5.26
CA ILE A 36 1.31 10.28 -3.91
C ILE A 36 1.97 11.28 -2.96
N HIS A 37 1.17 11.78 -2.02
CA HIS A 37 1.58 12.73 -0.99
C HIS A 37 1.30 12.19 0.42
N THR A 38 0.18 11.49 0.59
CA THR A 38 -0.26 10.96 1.88
C THR A 38 -0.41 9.43 1.83
N VAL A 39 0.27 8.75 2.74
CA VAL A 39 0.23 7.28 2.88
C VAL A 39 -0.44 6.90 4.20
N MET A 40 -1.33 5.92 4.16
CA MET A 40 -1.94 5.33 5.36
C MET A 40 -1.61 3.85 5.44
N THR A 41 -1.21 3.38 6.63
CA THR A 41 -0.98 1.95 6.89
C THR A 41 -2.23 1.34 7.51
N ALA A 42 -2.63 0.16 7.04
CA ALA A 42 -3.80 -0.55 7.56
C ALA A 42 -3.52 -2.05 7.70
N LEU A 43 -4.01 -2.65 8.78
CA LEU A 43 -3.98 -4.11 8.96
C LEU A 43 -5.00 -4.81 8.06
N ASP A 44 -6.22 -4.28 7.98
CA ASP A 44 -7.27 -4.81 7.10
C ASP A 44 -7.89 -3.64 6.34
N VAL A 45 -8.00 -3.78 5.02
CA VAL A 45 -8.67 -2.79 4.17
C VAL A 45 -10.16 -3.12 4.13
N ARG A 46 -10.92 -2.51 5.04
CA ARG A 46 -12.39 -2.60 5.11
C ARG A 46 -13.05 -1.31 4.61
N PRO A 47 -14.36 -1.32 4.26
CA PRO A 47 -15.05 -0.12 3.79
C PRO A 47 -14.87 1.10 4.70
N GLU A 48 -14.85 0.91 6.02
CA GLU A 48 -14.69 2.03 6.96
C GLU A 48 -13.29 2.65 6.89
N VAL A 49 -12.26 1.86 6.59
CA VAL A 49 -10.88 2.33 6.39
C VAL A 49 -10.75 3.10 5.08
N VAL A 50 -11.49 2.68 4.05
CA VAL A 50 -11.56 3.43 2.78
C VAL A 50 -12.25 4.77 2.99
N ASP A 51 -13.35 4.81 3.74
CA ASP A 51 -14.03 6.06 4.08
C ASP A 51 -13.11 7.02 4.86
N GLU A 52 -12.34 6.48 5.81
CA GLU A 52 -11.33 7.24 6.55
C GLU A 52 -10.24 7.80 5.62
N ALA A 53 -9.73 6.99 4.70
CA ALA A 53 -8.75 7.40 3.70
C ALA A 53 -9.27 8.56 2.83
N ILE A 54 -10.53 8.48 2.39
CA ILE A 54 -11.17 9.53 1.60
C ILE A 54 -11.28 10.83 2.40
N VAL A 55 -11.76 10.77 3.65
CA VAL A 55 -11.91 11.95 4.52
C VAL A 55 -10.56 12.62 4.80
N ARG A 56 -9.49 11.83 4.91
CA ARG A 56 -8.14 12.30 5.21
C ARG A 56 -7.33 12.69 3.96
N GLY A 57 -7.86 12.48 2.75
CA GLY A 57 -7.13 12.75 1.51
C GLY A 57 -5.89 11.86 1.35
N VAL A 58 -6.04 10.56 1.66
CA VAL A 58 -4.98 9.56 1.51
C VAL A 58 -4.89 9.13 0.05
N ASP A 59 -3.68 9.13 -0.50
CA ASP A 59 -3.41 8.74 -1.89
C ASP A 59 -3.02 7.26 -2.01
N PHE A 60 -2.48 6.67 -0.94
CA PHE A 60 -1.98 5.29 -0.94
C PHE A 60 -2.27 4.58 0.39
N ILE A 61 -2.84 3.38 0.31
CA ILE A 61 -3.04 2.50 1.47
C ILE A 61 -2.04 1.36 1.41
N LEU A 62 -1.15 1.28 2.40
CA LEU A 62 -0.26 0.15 2.60
C LEU A 62 -0.93 -0.88 3.52
N HIS A 63 -1.34 -2.00 2.93
CA HIS A 63 -1.85 -3.15 3.67
C HIS A 63 -0.68 -3.93 4.28
N THR A 64 -0.66 -4.07 5.60
CA THR A 64 0.42 -4.75 6.33
C THR A 64 -0.10 -6.01 7.00
N ILE A 65 0.62 -7.12 6.84
CA ILE A 65 0.40 -8.35 7.59
C ILE A 65 1.11 -8.28 8.95
N GLN A 66 0.59 -8.98 9.95
CA GLN A 66 1.15 -9.03 11.31
C GLN A 66 2.33 -9.97 11.45
#